data_AF-A0A1F5BF50-F1
#
_entry.id   AF-A0A1F5BF50-F1
#
_cell.length_a   1.000
_cell.length_b   1.000
_cell.length_c   1.000
_cell.angle_alpha   90.00
_cell.angle_beta   90.00
_cell.angle_gamma   90.00
#
_symmetry.space_group_name_H-M   'P 1'
#
loop_
_entity.id
_entity.type
_entity.pdbx_description
1 polymer ?
#
loop_
_entity_poly.entity_id
_entity_poly.type
_entity_poly.pdbx_seq_one_letter_code
_entity_poly.pdbx_strand_id
1 'polypeptide(L)'
;MKCSIHRWNISRALDSGEPLDSLTKHHLVHCEACREFLRVGEELGRRLADDADSLLRDERPALNDRVQRALDEPGRLASTPPLSRPKLWQLGPVLAAAALLVVVGLSIIWVARSRPAGMPQLDPLLQLEAGRANLVSALQRAESPYQKEISELRKTLKSTADYLAARFDTSLGENNQ
;
A
#
# COMPACT_ATOMS: atom_id res chain seq x y z
N MET A 1 11.39 25.93 7.42
CA MET A 1 10.62 26.06 6.15
C MET A 1 11.52 26.19 4.92
N LYS A 2 12.63 26.95 4.95
CA LYS A 2 13.53 27.09 3.78
C LYS A 2 14.11 25.76 3.28
N CYS A 3 14.48 24.84 4.18
CA CYS A 3 14.99 23.52 3.81
C CYS A 3 13.97 22.67 3.03
N SER A 4 12.66 22.85 3.27
CA SER A 4 11.62 22.08 2.58
C SER A 4 11.57 22.40 1.09
N ILE A 5 11.79 23.67 0.72
CA ILE A 5 11.85 24.11 -0.69
C ILE A 5 13.09 23.50 -1.36
N HIS A 6 14.24 23.56 -0.70
CA HIS A 6 15.46 22.98 -1.25
C HIS A 6 15.38 21.45 -1.34
N ARG A 7 14.75 20.76 -0.38
CA ARG A 7 14.49 19.32 -0.46
C ARG A 7 13.56 18.97 -1.61
N TRP A 8 12.52 19.76 -1.85
CA TRP A 8 11.65 19.58 -3.01
C TRP A 8 12.41 19.77 -4.33
N ASN A 9 13.24 20.81 -4.43
CA ASN A 9 14.12 21.02 -5.60
C ASN A 9 15.11 19.87 -5.80
N ILE A 10 15.71 19.35 -4.72
CA ILE A 10 16.61 18.20 -4.75
C ILE A 10 15.87 16.95 -5.25
N SER A 11 14.69 16.65 -4.70
CA SER A 11 13.88 15.52 -5.14
C SER A 11 13.56 15.62 -6.63
N ARG A 12 13.08 16.79 -7.07
CA ARG A 12 12.76 17.03 -8.47
C ARG A 12 13.97 16.81 -9.38
N ALA A 13 15.15 17.32 -8.99
CA ALA A 13 16.38 17.15 -9.77
C ALA A 13 16.84 15.69 -9.85
N LEU A 14 16.69 14.93 -8.75
CA LEU A 14 16.99 13.50 -8.74
C LEU A 14 16.05 12.71 -9.65
N ASP A 15 14.76 13.07 -9.68
CA ASP A 15 13.75 12.40 -10.52
C ASP A 15 13.90 12.75 -12.01
N SER A 16 14.24 14.01 -12.34
CA SER A 16 14.36 14.45 -13.73
C SER A 16 15.75 14.26 -14.34
N GLY A 17 16.79 14.04 -13.51
CA GLY A 17 18.18 14.03 -13.94
C GLY A 17 18.72 15.41 -14.33
N GLU A 18 17.98 16.48 -14.05
CA GLU A 18 18.41 17.85 -14.33
C GLU A 18 19.39 18.36 -13.26
N PRO A 19 20.30 19.29 -13.62
CA PRO A 19 21.22 19.86 -12.65
C PRO A 19 20.48 20.68 -11.57
N LEU A 20 20.99 20.62 -10.34
CA LEU A 20 20.48 21.43 -9.23
C LEU A 20 20.58 22.94 -9.54
N ASP A 21 19.52 23.67 -9.18
CA ASP A 21 19.51 25.13 -9.24
C ASP A 21 20.60 25.76 -8.36
N SER A 22 21.10 26.91 -8.82
CA SER A 22 22.18 27.70 -8.21
C SER A 22 21.94 28.03 -6.73
N LEU A 23 20.71 28.42 -6.37
CA LEU A 23 20.34 28.74 -4.99
C LEU A 23 20.38 27.51 -4.09
N THR A 24 19.97 26.36 -4.63
CA THR A 24 19.99 25.08 -3.91
C THR A 24 21.43 24.63 -3.68
N LYS A 25 22.30 24.75 -4.69
CA LYS A 25 23.74 24.49 -4.55
C LYS A 25 24.37 25.35 -3.45
N HIS A 26 24.07 26.65 -3.42
CA HIS A 26 24.58 27.54 -2.38
C HIS A 26 24.06 27.18 -0.98
N HIS A 27 22.80 26.77 -0.87
CA HIS A 27 22.22 26.30 0.38
C HIS A 27 22.91 25.04 0.92
N LEU A 28 23.28 24.10 0.03
CA LEU A 28 23.98 22.85 0.41
C LEU A 28 25.35 23.09 1.05
N VAL A 29 26.01 24.21 0.75
CA VAL A 29 27.28 24.60 1.39
C VAL A 29 27.10 24.78 2.89
N HIS A 30 25.94 25.30 3.32
CA HIS A 30 25.70 25.70 4.70
C HIS A 30 24.73 24.78 5.46
N CYS A 31 24.00 23.89 4.77
CA CYS A 31 23.01 23.01 5.39
C CYS A 31 23.37 21.53 5.24
N GLU A 32 23.84 20.93 6.32
CA GLU A 32 24.19 19.50 6.41
C GLU A 32 22.97 18.60 6.16
N ALA A 33 21.80 18.92 6.74
CA ALA A 33 20.60 18.12 6.62
C ALA A 33 20.03 18.03 5.18
N CYS A 34 20.32 19.02 4.33
CA CYS A 34 19.97 18.98 2.90
C CYS A 34 21.05 18.26 2.08
N ARG A 35 22.32 18.35 2.50
CA ARG A 35 23.43 17.61 1.89
C ARG A 35 23.29 16.11 2.10
N GLU A 36 22.93 15.70 3.30
CA GLU A 36 22.70 14.29 3.61
C GLU A 36 21.49 13.75 2.85
N PHE A 37 20.43 14.55 2.71
CA PHE A 37 19.28 14.18 1.90
C PHE A 37 19.65 13.95 0.43
N LEU A 38 20.46 14.83 -0.17
CA LEU A 38 20.98 14.64 -1.53
C LEU A 38 21.82 13.37 -1.63
N ARG A 39 22.77 13.17 -0.70
CA ARG A 39 23.67 12.00 -0.68
C ARG A 39 22.90 10.68 -0.61
N VAL A 40 21.90 10.61 0.27
CA VAL A 40 21.05 9.42 0.41
C VAL A 40 20.22 9.20 -0.85
N GLY A 41 19.68 10.28 -1.45
CA GLY A 41 18.93 10.21 -2.70
C GLY A 41 19.76 9.69 -3.87
N GLU A 42 20.99 10.17 -4.04
CA GLU A 42 21.91 9.71 -5.09
C GLU A 42 22.31 8.24 -4.91
N GLU A 43 22.63 7.83 -3.69
CA GLU A 43 22.98 6.44 -3.38
C GLU A 43 21.79 5.50 -3.60
N LEU A 44 20.58 5.92 -3.26
CA LEU A 44 19.36 5.16 -3.53
C LEU A 44 19.12 5.03 -5.04
N GLY A 45 19.23 6.14 -5.78
CA GLY A 45 19.09 6.15 -7.24
C GLY A 45 20.08 5.21 -7.92
N ARG A 46 21.35 5.21 -7.46
CA ARG A 46 22.38 4.29 -7.95
C ARG A 46 22.02 2.82 -7.71
N ARG A 47 21.58 2.47 -6.49
CA ARG A 47 21.16 1.08 -6.17
C ARG A 47 19.98 0.65 -7.02
N LEU A 48 18.99 1.52 -7.20
CA LEU A 48 17.83 1.22 -8.04
C LEU A 48 18.22 1.04 -9.52
N ALA A 49 19.20 1.80 -10.02
CA ALA A 49 19.74 1.61 -11.36
C ALA A 49 20.47 0.26 -11.48
N ASP A 50 21.30 -0.10 -10.50
CA ASP A 50 22.00 -1.40 -10.45
C ASP A 50 20.98 -2.57 -10.40
N ASP A 51 19.93 -2.43 -9.58
CA ASP A 51 18.84 -3.40 -9.46
C ASP A 51 18.06 -3.51 -10.78
N ALA A 52 17.71 -2.38 -11.41
CA ALA A 52 17.04 -2.36 -12.70
C ALA A 52 17.87 -3.05 -13.78
N ASP A 53 19.16 -2.76 -13.86
CA ASP A 53 20.09 -3.43 -14.78
C ASP A 53 20.15 -4.93 -14.53
N SER A 54 20.16 -5.36 -13.27
CA SER A 54 20.17 -6.78 -12.92
C SER A 54 18.88 -7.50 -13.36
N LEU A 55 17.72 -6.85 -13.19
CA LEU A 55 16.42 -7.38 -13.59
C LEU A 55 16.26 -7.41 -15.12
N LEU A 56 16.75 -6.38 -15.81
CA LEU A 56 16.69 -6.29 -17.27
C LEU A 56 17.67 -7.24 -17.96
N ARG A 57 18.83 -7.53 -17.36
CA ARG A 57 19.73 -8.57 -17.89
C ARG A 57 19.12 -9.97 -17.85
N ASP A 58 18.18 -10.20 -16.94
CA ASP A 58 17.43 -11.45 -16.80
C ASP A 58 16.19 -11.48 -17.72
N GLU A 59 15.96 -10.45 -18.55
CA GLU A 59 14.90 -10.48 -19.55
C GLU A 59 15.14 -11.61 -20.55
N ARG A 60 14.21 -12.56 -20.49
CA ARG A 60 14.21 -13.73 -21.36
C ARG A 60 14.13 -13.24 -22.81
N PRO A 61 14.99 -13.74 -23.72
CA PRO A 61 15.00 -13.35 -25.14
C PRO A 61 13.63 -13.49 -25.82
N ALA A 62 12.77 -14.36 -25.27
CA ALA A 62 11.39 -14.55 -25.71
C ALA A 62 10.48 -13.31 -25.60
N LEU A 63 10.73 -12.34 -24.72
CA LEU A 63 9.95 -11.11 -24.65
C LEU A 63 10.34 -10.17 -25.79
N ASN A 64 11.63 -9.97 -26.00
CA ASN A 64 12.16 -9.14 -27.08
C ASN A 64 11.71 -9.68 -28.45
N ASP A 65 11.78 -11.00 -28.67
CA ASP A 65 11.27 -11.65 -29.89
C ASP A 65 9.76 -11.46 -30.10
N ARG A 66 8.96 -11.33 -29.03
CA ARG A 66 7.51 -11.09 -29.13
C ARG A 66 7.21 -9.63 -29.46
N VAL A 67 7.95 -8.69 -28.86
CA VAL A 67 7.82 -7.26 -29.15
C VAL A 67 8.26 -6.99 -30.59
N GLN A 68 9.40 -7.55 -31.01
CA GLN A 68 9.90 -7.43 -32.38
C GLN A 68 8.88 -7.98 -33.40
N ARG A 69 8.33 -9.17 -33.17
CA ARG A 69 7.25 -9.73 -34.03
C ARG A 69 5.99 -8.89 -34.06
N ALA A 70 5.65 -8.18 -32.97
CA ALA A 70 4.48 -7.30 -32.95
C ALA A 70 4.73 -5.98 -33.71
N LEU A 71 5.98 -5.52 -33.77
CA LEU A 71 6.40 -4.34 -34.52
C LEU A 71 6.58 -4.62 -36.02
N ASP A 72 7.07 -5.81 -36.37
CA ASP A 72 7.31 -6.23 -37.76
C ASP A 72 6.01 -6.58 -38.52
N GLU A 73 4.93 -6.91 -37.80
CA GLU A 73 3.61 -7.23 -38.36
C GLU A 73 2.52 -6.23 -37.92
N PRO A 74 2.64 -4.92 -38.26
CA PRO A 74 1.63 -3.92 -37.89
C PRO A 74 0.26 -4.21 -38.55
N GLY A 75 0.23 -5.03 -39.61
CA GLY A 75 -0.99 -5.42 -40.34
C GLY A 75 -1.80 -6.57 -39.73
N ARG A 76 -1.20 -7.40 -38.86
CA ARG A 76 -1.92 -8.54 -38.26
C ARG A 76 -2.78 -8.15 -37.06
N LEU A 77 -2.42 -7.06 -36.36
CA LEU A 77 -3.27 -6.44 -35.33
C LEU A 77 -4.34 -5.52 -35.90
N ALA A 78 -4.19 -5.05 -37.15
CA ALA A 78 -5.24 -4.33 -37.87
C ALA A 78 -6.37 -5.25 -38.38
N SER A 79 -6.17 -6.57 -38.36
CA SER A 79 -7.14 -7.58 -38.78
C SER A 79 -7.84 -8.28 -37.62
N THR A 80 -7.92 -7.64 -36.45
CA THR A 80 -8.98 -8.02 -35.51
C THR A 80 -10.32 -7.64 -36.14
N PRO A 81 -11.29 -8.57 -36.27
CA PRO A 81 -12.66 -8.19 -36.65
C PRO A 81 -13.14 -7.12 -35.68
N PRO A 82 -14.00 -6.17 -36.10
CA PRO A 82 -14.51 -5.14 -35.20
C PRO A 82 -15.08 -5.85 -33.98
N LEU A 83 -14.38 -5.73 -32.85
CA LEU A 83 -14.87 -6.20 -31.56
C LEU A 83 -16.21 -5.52 -31.38
N SER A 84 -17.26 -6.33 -31.56
CA SER A 84 -18.64 -5.99 -31.25
C SER A 84 -18.62 -5.27 -29.91
N ARG A 85 -18.87 -3.95 -29.94
CA ARG A 85 -18.91 -3.10 -28.74
C ARG A 85 -19.87 -3.77 -27.77
N PRO A 86 -19.41 -4.34 -26.64
CA PRO A 86 -20.33 -4.95 -25.71
C PRO A 86 -21.19 -3.83 -25.14
N LYS A 87 -22.48 -4.13 -25.00
CA LYS A 87 -23.59 -3.30 -24.52
C LYS A 87 -23.38 -2.68 -23.10
N LEU A 88 -22.18 -2.74 -22.54
CA LEU A 88 -21.79 -2.21 -21.24
C LEU A 88 -21.51 -0.70 -21.22
N TRP A 89 -21.34 -0.04 -22.38
CA TRP A 89 -21.21 1.42 -22.44
C TRP A 89 -22.50 2.19 -22.10
N GLN A 90 -23.63 1.50 -21.92
CA GLN A 90 -24.87 2.09 -21.41
C GLN A 90 -24.93 2.15 -19.87
N LEU A 91 -23.93 1.62 -19.16
CA LEU A 91 -23.83 1.69 -17.68
C LEU A 91 -22.95 2.85 -17.18
N GLY A 92 -22.45 3.69 -18.10
CA GLY A 92 -21.67 4.90 -17.80
C GLY A 92 -22.24 5.80 -16.70
N PRO A 93 -23.57 6.08 -16.64
CA PRO A 93 -24.09 6.98 -15.61
C PRO A 93 -24.11 6.34 -14.20
N VAL A 94 -24.16 5.02 -14.09
CA VAL A 94 -24.19 4.32 -12.79
C VAL A 94 -22.80 4.20 -12.19
N LEU A 95 -21.78 3.91 -13.01
CA LEU A 95 -20.39 3.86 -12.56
C LEU A 95 -19.85 5.24 -12.14
N ALA A 96 -20.29 6.32 -12.80
CA ALA A 96 -19.93 7.68 -12.42
C ALA A 96 -20.48 8.07 -11.04
N ALA A 97 -21.71 7.67 -10.71
CA ALA A 97 -22.32 7.93 -9.39
C ALA A 97 -21.60 7.16 -8.27
N ALA A 98 -21.22 5.90 -8.51
CA ALA A 98 -20.46 5.11 -7.55
C ALA A 98 -19.06 5.70 -7.28
N ALA A 99 -18.38 6.17 -8.32
CA ALA A 99 -17.07 6.83 -8.17
C ALA A 99 -17.15 8.12 -7.34
N LEU A 100 -18.20 8.93 -7.55
CA LEU A 100 -18.45 10.15 -6.75
C LEU A 100 -18.63 9.84 -5.26
N LEU A 101 -19.38 8.79 -4.92
CA LEU A 101 -19.57 8.39 -3.52
C LEU A 101 -18.26 7.94 -2.86
N VAL A 102 -17.41 7.23 -3.60
CA VAL A 102 -16.08 6.82 -3.11
C VAL A 102 -15.18 8.03 -2.87
N VAL A 103 -15.16 9.00 -3.79
CA VAL A 103 -14.38 10.24 -3.63
C VAL A 103 -14.88 11.07 -2.44
N VAL A 104 -16.20 11.19 -2.26
CA VAL A 104 -16.80 11.89 -1.11
C VAL A 104 -16.46 11.17 0.19
N GLY A 105 -16.58 9.84 0.22
CA GLY A 105 -16.20 9.05 1.39
C GLY A 105 -14.73 9.22 1.79
N LEU A 106 -13.83 9.14 0.81
CA LEU A 106 -12.39 9.36 1.02
C LEU A 106 -12.09 10.79 1.47
N SER A 107 -12.79 11.80 0.94
CA SER A 107 -12.66 13.19 1.34
C SER A 107 -13.09 13.41 2.80
N ILE A 108 -14.20 12.81 3.24
CA ILE A 108 -14.66 12.89 4.62
C ILE A 108 -13.66 12.23 5.57
N ILE A 109 -13.12 11.06 5.21
CA ILE A 109 -12.10 10.36 6.00
C ILE A 109 -10.83 11.21 6.09
N TRP A 110 -10.41 11.82 4.99
CA TRP A 110 -9.21 12.65 4.94
C TRP A 110 -9.38 13.93 5.77
N VAL A 111 -10.52 14.60 5.70
CA VAL A 111 -10.83 15.80 6.50
C VAL A 111 -11.00 15.47 7.99
N ALA A 112 -11.61 14.34 8.32
CA ALA A 112 -11.75 13.90 9.71
C ALA A 112 -10.38 13.57 10.33
N ARG A 113 -9.46 13.00 9.55
CA ARG A 113 -8.10 12.67 10.00
C ARG A 113 -7.15 13.87 9.97
N SER A 114 -7.43 14.88 9.16
CA SER A 114 -6.60 16.07 9.00
C SER A 114 -6.94 17.22 9.96
N ARG A 115 -7.88 17.05 10.90
CA ARG A 115 -8.01 18.01 12.01
C ARG A 115 -6.75 17.91 12.89
N PRO A 116 -5.88 18.92 12.91
CA PRO A 116 -4.70 18.88 13.74
C PRO A 116 -5.16 19.13 15.18
N ALA A 117 -5.11 18.09 16.01
CA ALA A 117 -5.12 18.27 17.45
C ALA A 117 -3.95 19.18 17.81
N GLY A 118 -4.24 20.36 18.37
CA GLY A 118 -3.22 21.28 18.87
C GLY A 118 -2.31 20.57 19.87
N MET A 119 -1.00 20.65 19.64
CA MET A 119 0.02 20.16 20.57
C MET A 119 0.06 21.04 21.83
N PRO A 120 0.22 20.44 23.02
CA PRO A 120 1.14 20.94 24.02
C PRO A 120 2.48 20.20 23.89
N GLN A 121 3.56 20.98 23.88
CA GLN A 121 4.92 20.48 24.08
C GLN A 121 5.08 19.96 25.51
N LEU A 122 5.85 18.87 25.64
CA LEU A 122 6.92 18.56 26.62
C LEU A 122 6.93 17.09 27.07
N ASP A 123 8.16 16.58 27.13
CA ASP A 123 8.66 15.27 27.59
C ASP A 123 8.53 14.01 26.69
N PRO A 124 9.52 13.78 25.80
CA PRO A 124 9.61 12.53 25.03
C PRO A 124 10.03 11.30 25.85
N LEU A 125 10.45 11.46 27.11
CA LEU A 125 10.91 10.33 27.96
C LEU A 125 9.81 9.72 28.85
N LEU A 126 8.73 10.46 29.16
CA LEU A 126 7.59 9.94 29.93
C LEU A 126 6.47 9.36 29.05
N GLN A 127 6.46 9.64 27.74
CA GLN A 127 5.43 9.13 26.82
C GLN A 127 5.67 7.70 26.31
N LEU A 128 6.87 7.13 26.43
CA LEU A 128 7.09 5.75 25.97
C LEU A 128 6.36 4.71 26.82
N GLU A 129 6.29 4.90 28.14
CA GLU A 129 5.56 4.01 29.06
C GLU A 129 4.04 4.18 28.96
N ALA A 130 3.56 5.43 28.92
CA ALA A 130 2.13 5.71 28.70
C ALA A 130 1.66 5.27 27.31
N GLY A 131 2.52 5.41 26.28
CA GLY A 131 2.29 4.92 24.92
C GLY A 131 2.21 3.40 24.85
N ARG A 132 3.01 2.67 25.66
CA ARG A 132 2.96 1.20 25.74
C ARG A 132 1.66 0.70 26.37
N ALA A 133 1.19 1.33 27.45
CA ALA A 133 -0.09 1.00 28.07
C ALA A 133 -1.28 1.29 27.12
N ASN A 134 -1.20 2.39 26.37
CA ASN A 134 -2.19 2.74 25.35
C ASN A 134 -2.14 1.81 24.12
N LEU A 135 -0.95 1.33 23.72
CA LEU A 135 -0.79 0.33 22.66
C LEU A 135 -1.32 -1.03 23.06
N VAL A 136 -1.01 -1.51 24.26
CA VAL A 136 -1.51 -2.81 24.77
C VAL A 136 -3.02 -2.76 24.92
N SER A 137 -3.58 -1.69 25.47
CA SER A 137 -5.04 -1.55 25.59
C SER A 137 -5.74 -1.36 24.23
N ALA A 138 -5.11 -0.70 23.25
CA ALA A 138 -5.63 -0.61 21.88
C ALA A 138 -5.55 -1.96 21.15
N LEU A 139 -4.47 -2.72 21.33
CA LEU A 139 -4.30 -4.07 20.78
C LEU A 139 -5.34 -5.02 21.37
N GLN A 140 -5.52 -4.98 22.69
CA GLN A 140 -6.48 -5.81 23.41
C GLN A 140 -7.93 -5.46 23.05
N ARG A 141 -8.21 -4.18 22.77
CA ARG A 141 -9.51 -3.72 22.26
C ARG A 141 -9.73 -4.19 20.81
N ALA A 142 -8.69 -4.21 19.98
CA ALA A 142 -8.73 -4.73 18.62
C ALA A 142 -8.83 -6.28 18.55
N GLU A 143 -8.32 -6.99 19.56
CA GLU A 143 -8.35 -8.45 19.66
C GLU A 143 -9.65 -8.97 20.31
N SER A 144 -10.33 -8.13 21.10
CA SER A 144 -11.61 -8.47 21.74
C SER A 144 -12.76 -8.92 20.81
N PRO A 145 -12.95 -8.38 19.57
CA PRO A 145 -13.94 -8.93 18.64
C PRO A 145 -13.58 -10.35 18.17
N TYR A 146 -12.30 -10.64 17.95
CA TYR A 146 -11.85 -11.96 17.53
C TYR A 146 -12.10 -13.04 18.59
N GLN A 147 -11.95 -12.72 19.88
CA GLN A 147 -12.24 -13.68 20.94
C GLN A 147 -13.71 -14.09 21.00
N LYS A 148 -14.63 -13.15 20.70
CA LYS A 148 -16.06 -13.46 20.60
C LYS A 148 -16.33 -14.39 19.42
N GLU A 149 -15.78 -14.08 18.25
CA GLU A 149 -15.92 -14.91 17.05
C GLU A 149 -15.37 -16.33 17.25
N ILE A 150 -14.19 -16.47 17.87
CA ILE A 150 -13.58 -17.77 18.19
C ILE A 150 -14.48 -18.57 19.15
N SER A 151 -15.07 -17.91 20.16
CA SER A 151 -15.96 -18.57 21.11
C SER A 151 -17.26 -19.05 20.48
N GLU A 152 -17.84 -18.25 19.57
CA GLU A 152 -19.03 -18.63 18.80
C GLU A 152 -18.72 -19.76 17.83
N LEU A 153 -17.61 -19.69 17.08
CA LEU A 153 -17.14 -20.78 16.23
C LEU A 153 -16.97 -22.08 17.00
N ARG A 154 -16.39 -22.02 18.21
CA ARG A 154 -16.21 -23.19 19.08
C ARG A 154 -17.54 -23.79 19.54
N LYS A 155 -18.53 -22.94 19.88
CA LYS A 155 -19.89 -23.40 20.20
C LYS A 155 -20.57 -24.04 19.00
N THR A 156 -20.45 -23.43 17.81
CA THR A 156 -21.01 -23.97 16.57
C THR A 156 -20.39 -25.33 16.25
N LEU A 157 -19.06 -25.45 16.32
CA LEU A 157 -18.36 -26.73 16.10
C LEU A 157 -18.80 -27.79 17.09
N LYS A 158 -18.94 -27.44 18.38
CA LYS A 158 -19.44 -28.38 19.40
C LYS A 158 -20.87 -28.82 19.12
N SER A 159 -21.76 -27.89 18.80
CA SER A 159 -23.16 -28.18 18.43
C SER A 159 -23.26 -29.05 17.18
N THR A 160 -22.42 -28.79 16.16
CA THR A 160 -22.35 -29.63 14.97
C THR A 160 -21.81 -31.02 15.29
N ALA A 161 -20.79 -31.14 16.14
CA ALA A 161 -20.28 -32.43 16.58
C ALA A 161 -21.32 -33.22 17.38
N ASP A 162 -22.03 -32.57 18.31
CA ASP A 162 -23.10 -33.18 19.11
C ASP A 162 -24.28 -33.60 18.22
N TYR A 163 -24.65 -32.81 17.21
CA TYR A 163 -25.67 -33.14 16.23
C TYR A 163 -25.27 -34.34 15.36
N LEU A 164 -24.02 -34.39 14.90
CA LEU A 164 -23.50 -35.52 14.13
C LEU A 164 -23.44 -36.78 15.02
N ALA A 165 -22.96 -36.68 16.26
CA ALA A 165 -22.94 -37.80 17.21
C ALA A 165 -24.35 -38.36 17.47
N ALA A 166 -25.33 -37.48 17.71
CA ALA A 166 -26.73 -37.86 17.89
C ALA A 166 -27.37 -38.46 16.63
N ARG A 167 -26.94 -38.02 15.43
CA ARG A 167 -27.49 -38.51 14.16
C ARG A 167 -26.88 -39.84 13.74
N PHE A 168 -25.62 -40.08 14.07
CA PHE A 168 -24.88 -41.28 13.73
C PHE A 168 -24.92 -42.37 14.81
N ASP A 169 -25.55 -42.11 15.96
CA ASP A 169 -25.64 -43.03 17.11
C ASP A 169 -24.29 -43.71 17.41
N THR A 170 -23.21 -42.93 17.27
CA THR A 170 -21.88 -43.38 17.65
C THR A 170 -21.65 -42.88 19.06
N SER A 171 -21.93 -43.77 20.01
CA SER A 171 -21.26 -43.79 21.31
C SER A 171 -19.74 -43.82 21.05
N LEU A 172 -19.14 -42.64 20.88
CA LEU A 172 -17.70 -42.47 21.00
C LEU A 172 -17.43 -42.53 22.50
N GLY A 173 -17.04 -43.73 22.93
CA GLY A 173 -16.97 -44.15 24.31
C GLY A 173 -16.31 -43.16 25.25
N GLU A 174 -16.89 -43.11 26.44
CA GLU A 174 -16.22 -42.71 27.68
C GLU A 174 -14.80 -43.29 27.72
N ASN A 175 -13.79 -42.44 27.54
CA ASN A 175 -12.44 -42.77 27.99
C ASN A 175 -12.28 -42.21 29.41
N ASN A 176 -12.58 -43.07 30.36
CA ASN A 176 -12.04 -43.02 31.72
C ASN A 176 -10.51 -43.09 31.66
N GLN A 177 -9.84 -42.06 32.17
CA GLN A 177 -8.74 -42.17 33.13
C GLN A 177 -8.46 -40.80 33.77
#